data_AF-A0A8B7E291-F1
#
_entry.id   AF-A0A8B7E291-F1
#
_cell.length_a   1.000
_cell.length_b   1.000
_cell.length_c   1.000
_cell.angle_alpha   90.00
_cell.angle_beta   90.00
_cell.angle_gamma   90.00
#
_symmetry.space_group_name_H-M   'P 1'
#
loop_
_entity.id
_entity.type
_entity.pdbx_description
1 polymer ?
#
loop_
_entity_poly.entity_id
_entity_poly.type
_entity_poly.pdbx_seq_one_letter_code
_entity_poly.pdbx_strand_id
1 'polypeptide(L)'
;MASSRYGSKKNEVFTKRIPENPKYKNVTTTLDTGASVSNYMKKIEEIRKNYRFRKDEIFKRMKVSTFAQLILQVAEVVNLELERQILENQENEENGT
;
A
#
# COMPACT_ATOMS: atom_id res chain seq x y z
N MET A 1 -1.92 -11.68 -58.54
CA MET A 1 -1.35 -10.57 -57.73
C MET A 1 -1.31 -11.03 -56.28
N ALA A 2 -0.14 -11.28 -55.70
CA ALA A 2 -0.02 -11.73 -54.31
C ALA A 2 0.05 -10.50 -53.38
N SER A 3 -0.94 -10.33 -52.51
CA SER A 3 -0.95 -9.26 -51.52
C SER A 3 0.09 -9.52 -50.42
N SER A 4 0.96 -8.54 -50.21
CA SER A 4 1.95 -8.46 -49.14
C SER A 4 1.35 -8.79 -47.76
N ARG A 5 1.82 -9.89 -47.14
CA ARG A 5 1.45 -10.37 -45.80
C ARG A 5 2.12 -9.57 -44.66
N TYR A 6 2.27 -8.26 -44.80
CA TYR A 6 2.82 -7.43 -43.73
C TYR A 6 1.67 -6.72 -43.00
N GLY A 7 0.81 -7.53 -42.37
CA GLY A 7 -0.18 -7.07 -41.41
C GLY A 7 0.49 -6.69 -40.10
N SER A 8 0.25 -5.45 -39.67
CA SER A 8 0.53 -4.81 -38.39
C SER A 8 0.94 -5.72 -37.20
N LYS A 9 2.23 -6.08 -37.10
CA LYS A 9 2.84 -6.66 -35.89
C LYS A 9 3.56 -5.64 -35.01
N LYS A 10 3.46 -4.34 -35.32
CA LYS A 10 4.23 -3.30 -34.62
C LYS A 10 3.85 -3.17 -33.14
N ASN A 11 2.60 -3.45 -32.80
CA ASN A 11 2.11 -3.31 -31.42
C ASN A 11 2.57 -4.46 -30.50
N GLU A 12 2.74 -5.67 -31.05
CA GLU A 12 3.15 -6.86 -30.25
C GLU A 12 4.59 -6.75 -29.73
N VAL A 13 5.46 -6.05 -30.44
CA VAL A 13 6.88 -5.88 -30.07
C VAL A 13 7.00 -5.08 -28.77
N PHE A 14 6.18 -4.04 -28.60
CA PHE A 14 6.20 -3.17 -27.43
C PHE A 14 5.44 -3.76 -26.23
N THR A 15 4.54 -4.73 -26.44
CA THR A 15 3.80 -5.41 -25.37
C THR A 15 4.49 -6.68 -24.88
N LYS A 16 5.51 -7.17 -25.60
CA LYS A 16 6.23 -8.40 -25.25
C LYS A 16 7.07 -8.17 -23.99
N ARG A 17 6.83 -8.96 -22.95
CA ARG A 17 7.69 -8.99 -21.76
C ARG A 17 9.07 -9.52 -22.12
N ILE A 18 10.10 -8.76 -21.75
CA ILE A 18 11.50 -9.17 -21.89
C ILE A 18 11.77 -10.26 -20.84
N PRO A 19 12.31 -11.43 -21.23
CA PRO A 19 12.65 -12.47 -20.27
C PRO A 19 13.79 -12.02 -19.35
N GLU A 20 13.63 -12.27 -18.06
CA GLU A 20 14.64 -11.95 -17.05
C GLU A 20 15.76 -12.99 -17.04
N ASN A 21 17.00 -12.55 -16.91
CA ASN A 21 18.15 -13.46 -16.85
C ASN A 21 18.24 -14.11 -15.46
N PRO A 22 18.23 -15.46 -15.33
CA PRO A 22 18.28 -16.14 -14.04
C PRO A 22 19.54 -15.81 -13.24
N LYS A 23 20.66 -15.50 -13.90
CA LYS A 23 21.93 -15.11 -13.24
C LYS A 23 21.78 -13.85 -12.39
N TYR A 24 20.89 -12.92 -12.78
CA TYR A 24 20.74 -11.61 -12.15
C TYR A 24 19.41 -11.44 -11.42
N LYS A 25 18.61 -12.51 -11.29
CA LYS A 25 17.27 -12.47 -10.70
C LYS A 25 17.24 -11.88 -9.28
N ASN A 26 18.31 -12.08 -8.51
CA ASN A 26 18.39 -11.65 -7.12
C ASN A 26 19.13 -10.32 -6.94
N VAL A 27 19.59 -9.69 -8.02
CA VAL A 27 20.32 -8.42 -7.94
C VAL A 27 19.33 -7.27 -7.82
N THR A 28 19.42 -6.51 -6.73
CA THR A 28 18.60 -5.34 -6.48
C THR A 28 19.40 -4.06 -6.67
N THR A 29 18.71 -2.96 -6.98
CA THR A 29 19.32 -1.64 -7.03
C THR A 29 19.78 -1.21 -5.65
N THR A 30 21.02 -0.70 -5.55
CA THR A 30 21.55 -0.11 -4.31
C THR A 30 20.95 1.27 -4.03
N LEU A 31 20.62 2.01 -5.09
CA LEU A 31 20.00 3.33 -4.98
C LEU A 31 18.51 3.20 -4.65
N ASP A 32 18.12 3.69 -3.49
CA ASP A 32 16.72 3.85 -3.15
C ASP A 32 16.20 5.15 -3.75
N THR A 33 15.50 5.02 -4.88
CA THR A 33 14.79 6.13 -5.52
C THR A 33 13.42 6.40 -4.87
N GLY A 34 13.09 5.68 -3.78
CA GLY A 34 11.87 5.84 -3.02
C GLY A 34 10.67 5.24 -3.76
N ALA A 35 9.70 6.10 -4.13
CA ALA A 35 8.35 5.77 -4.57
C ALA A 35 8.26 5.06 -5.95
N SER A 36 8.95 3.93 -6.12
CA SER A 36 8.84 3.06 -7.28
C SER A 36 7.76 1.99 -7.07
N VAL A 37 7.07 1.61 -8.15
CA VAL A 37 6.10 0.50 -8.15
C VAL A 37 6.76 -0.80 -7.71
N SER A 38 8.02 -1.02 -8.09
CA SER A 38 8.80 -2.20 -7.71
C SER A 38 9.02 -2.28 -6.19
N ASN A 39 9.32 -1.17 -5.52
CA ASN A 39 9.49 -1.13 -4.06
C ASN A 39 8.15 -1.36 -3.34
N TYR A 40 7.07 -0.79 -3.83
CA TYR A 40 5.72 -1.02 -3.29
C TYR A 40 5.32 -2.50 -3.38
N MET A 41 5.55 -3.14 -4.54
CA MET A 41 5.25 -4.56 -4.73
C MET A 41 6.11 -5.45 -3.82
N LYS A 42 7.41 -5.15 -3.66
CA LYS A 42 8.28 -5.85 -2.69
C LYS A 42 7.73 -5.78 -1.28
N LYS A 43 7.28 -4.59 -0.84
CA LYS A 43 6.67 -4.41 0.49
C LYS A 43 5.41 -5.26 0.65
N ILE A 44 4.55 -5.34 -0.38
CA ILE A 44 3.39 -6.24 -0.37
C ILE A 44 3.81 -7.70 -0.26
N GLU A 45 4.82 -8.12 -1.02
CA GLU A 45 5.34 -9.49 -0.99
C GLU A 45 5.96 -9.85 0.37
N GLU A 46 6.72 -8.94 0.97
CA GLU A 46 7.28 -9.11 2.32
C GLU A 46 6.19 -9.23 3.38
N ILE A 47 5.17 -8.37 3.32
CA ILE A 47 4.00 -8.48 4.20
C ILE A 47 3.32 -9.83 3.98
N ARG A 48 3.08 -10.26 2.73
CA ARG A 48 2.45 -11.56 2.46
C ARG A 48 3.28 -12.76 2.94
N LYS A 49 4.61 -12.68 2.82
CA LYS A 49 5.54 -13.75 3.22
C LYS A 49 5.66 -13.85 4.73
N ASN A 50 5.75 -12.72 5.42
CA ASN A 50 6.07 -12.64 6.84
C ASN A 50 4.82 -12.53 7.72
N TYR A 51 3.75 -11.91 7.23
CA TYR A 51 2.44 -11.80 7.87
C TYR A 51 1.45 -12.79 7.25
N ARG A 52 1.67 -14.08 7.48
CA ARG A 52 0.77 -15.15 7.02
C ARG A 52 -0.36 -15.38 8.02
N PHE A 53 -1.10 -14.33 8.34
CA PHE A 53 -2.32 -14.45 9.12
C PHE A 53 -3.44 -14.99 8.22
N ARG A 54 -4.04 -16.12 8.61
CA ARG A 54 -5.29 -16.60 8.04
C ARG A 54 -6.35 -15.52 8.23
N LYS A 55 -7.36 -15.52 7.35
CA LYS A 55 -8.50 -14.60 7.49
C LYS A 55 -9.04 -14.66 8.93
N ASP A 56 -9.17 -13.50 9.56
CA ASP A 56 -9.65 -13.31 10.94
C ASP A 56 -8.74 -13.87 12.05
N GLU A 57 -7.51 -14.29 11.73
CA GLU A 57 -6.59 -14.88 12.73
C GLU A 57 -6.18 -13.89 13.81
N ILE A 58 -5.99 -12.61 13.47
CA ILE A 58 -5.65 -11.56 14.44
C ILE A 58 -6.74 -11.44 15.49
N PHE A 59 -8.01 -11.38 15.07
CA PHE A 59 -9.16 -11.30 15.97
C PHE A 59 -9.37 -12.59 16.77
N LYS A 60 -9.10 -13.76 16.17
CA LYS A 60 -9.17 -15.05 16.88
C LYS A 60 -8.10 -15.22 17.97
N ARG A 61 -6.90 -14.65 17.77
CA ARG A 61 -5.81 -14.68 18.76
C ARG A 61 -6.00 -13.63 19.87
N MET A 62 -6.86 -12.65 19.65
CA MET A 62 -7.14 -11.58 20.59
C MET A 62 -8.22 -12.02 21.60
N LYS A 63 -8.02 -11.68 22.88
CA LYS A 63 -9.09 -11.83 23.86
C LYS A 63 -10.19 -10.80 23.59
N VAL A 64 -11.45 -11.20 23.70
CA VAL A 64 -12.61 -10.30 23.53
C VAL A 64 -12.52 -9.10 24.48
N SER A 65 -12.02 -9.31 25.69
CA SER A 65 -11.77 -8.23 26.66
C SER A 65 -10.77 -7.19 26.16
N THR A 66 -9.65 -7.64 25.57
CA THR A 66 -8.64 -6.76 24.98
C THR A 66 -9.19 -6.00 23.78
N PHE A 67 -10.01 -6.66 22.96
CA PHE A 67 -10.66 -6.00 21.83
C PHE A 67 -11.60 -4.88 22.28
N ALA A 68 -12.44 -5.12 23.29
CA ALA A 68 -13.32 -4.10 23.86
C ALA A 68 -12.52 -2.92 24.46
N GLN A 69 -11.43 -3.21 25.17
CA GLN A 69 -10.53 -2.18 25.70
C GLN A 69 -9.94 -1.31 24.60
N LEU A 70 -9.45 -1.91 23.51
CA LEU A 70 -8.90 -1.17 22.37
C LEU A 70 -9.95 -0.28 21.70
N ILE A 71 -11.18 -0.76 21.53
CA ILE A 71 -12.27 0.06 20.97
C ILE A 71 -12.53 1.28 21.85
N LEU A 72 -12.61 1.08 23.16
CA LEU A 72 -12.89 2.16 24.11
C LEU A 72 -11.78 3.22 24.09
N GLN A 73 -10.51 2.76 24.13
CA GLN A 73 -9.34 3.62 24.06
C GLN A 73 -9.30 4.44 22.75
N VAL A 74 -9.62 3.82 21.62
CA VAL A 74 -9.65 4.54 20.33
C VAL A 74 -10.79 5.56 20.30
N ALA A 75 -11.97 5.23 20.83
CA ALA A 75 -13.08 6.18 20.89
C ALA A 75 -12.74 7.42 21.73
N GLU A 76 -12.06 7.22 22.86
CA GLU A 76 -11.56 8.33 23.70
C GLU A 76 -10.59 9.24 22.93
N VAL A 77 -9.60 8.65 22.24
CA VAL A 77 -8.63 9.42 21.45
C VAL A 77 -9.31 10.22 20.34
N VAL A 78 -10.23 9.59 19.61
CA VAL A 78 -10.97 10.25 18.52
C VAL A 78 -11.81 11.42 19.05
N ASN A 79 -12.45 11.27 20.21
CA ASN A 79 -13.22 12.34 20.82
C ASN A 79 -12.32 13.52 21.24
N LEU A 80 -11.16 13.24 21.86
CA LEU A 80 -10.20 14.28 22.23
C LEU A 80 -9.67 15.03 21.00
N GLU A 81 -9.41 14.31 19.92
CA GLU A 81 -8.90 14.89 18.68
C GLU A 81 -9.96 15.75 17.97
N LEU A 82 -11.24 15.37 18.08
CA LEU A 82 -12.36 16.19 17.61
C LEU A 82 -12.53 17.46 18.46
N GLU A 83 -12.49 17.34 19.79
CA GLU A 83 -12.57 18.49 20.70
C GLU A 83 -11.45 19.49 20.43
N ARG A 84 -10.23 18.98 20.23
CA ARG A 84 -9.07 19.78 19.85
C ARG A 84 -9.30 20.53 18.53
N GLN A 85 -9.83 19.86 17.51
CA GLN A 85 -10.13 20.52 16.23
C GLN A 85 -11.19 21.61 16.38
N ILE A 86 -12.21 21.39 17.22
CA ILE A 86 -13.24 22.39 17.50
C ILE A 86 -12.62 23.63 18.17
N LEU A 87 -11.77 23.44 19.17
CA LEU A 87 -11.06 24.53 19.85
C LEU A 87 -10.14 25.29 18.89
N GLU A 88 -9.35 24.58 18.07
CA GLU A 88 -8.49 25.20 17.07
C GLU A 88 -9.31 26.03 16.07
N ASN A 89 -10.48 25.55 15.65
CA ASN A 89 -11.36 26.31 14.76
C ASN A 89 -11.96 27.56 15.44
N GLN A 90 -12.33 27.48 16.72
CA GLN A 90 -12.82 28.62 17.49
C GLN A 90 -11.74 29.70 17.67
N GLU A 91 -10.51 29.30 18.00
CA GLU A 91 -9.38 30.23 18.11
C GLU A 91 -9.05 30.92 16.78
N ASN A 92 -9.18 30.20 15.65
CA ASN A 92 -8.97 30.79 14.32
C ASN A 92 -10.09 31.78 13.93
N GLU A 93 -11.33 31.56 14.36
CA GLU A 93 -12.45 32.48 14.13
C GLU A 93 -12.32 33.75 14.99
N GLU A 94 -11.86 33.64 16.24
CA GLU A 94 -11.67 34.79 17.14
C GLU A 94 -10.48 35.68 16.77
N ASN A 95 -9.43 35.11 16.16
CA ASN A 95 -8.25 35.85 15.70
C ASN A 95 -8.40 36.44 14.28
N GLY A 96 -9.52 36.19 13.60
CA GLY A 96 -9.78 36.57 12.21
C GLY A 96 -10.61 37.85 11.99
N THR A 97 -11.00 38.56 13.06
CA THR A 97 -11.68 39.87 13.03
C THR A 97 -10.85 40.96 13.68
#